data_AF-A0A243PE83-F1
#
_entry.id   AF-A0A243PE83-F1
#
_cell.length_a   1.000
_cell.length_b   1.000
_cell.length_c   1.000
_cell.angle_alpha   90.00
_cell.angle_beta   90.00
_cell.angle_gamma   90.00
#
_symmetry.space_group_name_H-M   'P 1'
#
loop_
_entity.id
_entity.type
_entity.pdbx_description
1 polymer ?
#
loop_
_entity_poly.entity_id
_entity_poly.type
_entity_poly.pdbx_seq_one_letter_code
_entity_poly.pdbx_strand_id
1 'polypeptide(L)'
;MNLYAIFAIYVLFWVISAFIMLPFGIRTPDETGEQLLKGQADSAPSNFRPGVVVLRATILSGLLFGLYYANYVQGWITLDMLPGYTHQN
;
A
#
# COMPACT_ATOMS: atom_id res chain seq x y z
N MET A 1 -9.45 -4.92 20.85
CA MET A 1 -8.12 -4.68 20.23
C MET A 1 -7.39 -3.58 20.98
N ASN A 2 -6.09 -3.73 21.27
CA ASN A 2 -5.27 -2.70 21.92
C ASN A 2 -4.94 -1.57 20.94
N LEU A 3 -4.87 -0.32 21.40
CA LEU A 3 -4.48 0.85 20.58
C LEU A 3 -3.10 0.65 19.92
N TYR A 4 -2.13 0.09 20.65
CA TYR A 4 -0.82 -0.23 20.09
C TYR A 4 -0.90 -1.23 18.94
N ALA A 5 -1.77 -2.25 19.06
CA ALA A 5 -1.97 -3.25 18.02
C ALA A 5 -2.66 -2.65 16.78
N ILE A 6 -3.66 -1.78 17.00
CA ILE A 6 -4.33 -1.03 15.92
C ILE A 6 -3.31 -0.21 15.12
N PHE A 7 -2.47 0.55 15.82
CA PHE A 7 -1.45 1.37 15.18
C PHE A 7 -0.42 0.52 14.44
N ALA A 8 0.10 -0.55 15.06
CA ALA A 8 1.08 -1.43 14.44
C ALA A 8 0.55 -2.07 13.15
N ILE A 9 -0.69 -2.55 13.17
CA ILE A 9 -1.32 -3.17 11.99
C ILE A 9 -1.57 -2.12 10.90
N TYR A 10 -2.04 -0.93 11.26
CA TYR A 10 -2.20 0.16 10.29
C TYR A 10 -0.87 0.53 9.61
N VAL A 11 0.22 0.64 10.38
CA VAL A 11 1.56 0.90 9.83
C VAL A 11 2.01 -0.21 8.89
N LEU A 12 1.74 -1.48 9.22
CA LEU A 12 2.04 -2.62 8.34
C LEU A 12 1.29 -2.51 7.01
N PHE A 13 -0.03 -2.25 7.04
CA PHE A 13 -0.82 -2.01 5.82
C PHE A 13 -0.28 -0.83 5.01
N TRP A 14 0.13 0.24 5.68
CA TRP A 14 0.70 1.42 5.04
C TRP A 14 2.02 1.14 4.33
N VAL A 15 2.94 0.42 4.98
CA VAL A 15 4.24 0.02 4.39
C VAL A 15 4.03 -0.88 3.18
N ILE A 16 3.16 -1.90 3.29
CA ILE A 16 2.85 -2.81 2.17
C ILE A 16 2.23 -2.03 1.01
N SER A 17 1.29 -1.12 1.30
CA SER A 17 0.65 -0.27 0.28
C SER A 17 1.65 0.65 -0.41
N ALA A 18 2.64 1.18 0.33
CA ALA A 18 3.70 2.00 -0.24
C ALA A 18 4.54 1.20 -1.25
N PHE A 19 4.95 -0.03 -0.91
CA PHE A 19 5.66 -0.90 -1.84
C PHE A 19 4.84 -1.25 -3.08
N ILE A 20 3.54 -1.56 -2.91
CA ILE A 20 2.63 -1.80 -4.03
C ILE A 20 2.52 -0.58 -4.94
N MET A 21 2.57 0.63 -4.39
CA MET A 21 2.43 1.88 -5.13
C MET A 21 3.71 2.37 -5.84
N LEU A 22 4.90 1.89 -5.46
CA LEU A 22 6.17 2.26 -6.10
C LEU A 22 6.20 2.13 -7.64
N PRO A 23 5.73 1.02 -8.26
CA PRO A 23 5.71 0.93 -9.72
C PRO A 23 4.73 1.91 -10.38
N PHE A 24 3.78 2.47 -9.64
CA PHE A 24 2.73 3.34 -10.16
C PHE A 24 3.07 4.82 -9.93
N GLY A 25 3.94 5.37 -10.76
CA GLY A 25 4.32 6.79 -10.67
C GLY A 25 5.71 7.11 -11.20
N ILE A 26 6.50 6.08 -11.51
CA ILE A 26 7.75 6.21 -12.26
C ILE A 26 7.40 6.19 -13.75
N ARG A 27 7.56 7.32 -14.43
CA ARG A 27 7.64 7.38 -15.89
C ARG A 27 9.05 7.82 -16.25
N THR A 28 9.72 7.03 -17.07
CA THR A 28 11.05 7.35 -17.59
C THR A 28 10.89 8.32 -18.76
N PRO A 29 11.79 9.29 -18.95
CA PRO A 29 11.71 10.25 -20.06
C PRO A 29 11.48 9.60 -21.44
N ASP A 30 11.99 8.38 -21.62
CA ASP A 30 11.81 7.52 -22.81
C ASP A 30 10.32 7.20 -23.13
N GLU A 31 9.44 7.18 -22.13
CA GLU A 31 7.99 6.95 -22.30
C GLU A 31 7.17 8.22 -22.55
N THR A 32 7.74 9.41 -22.31
CA THR A 32 7.04 10.71 -22.40
C THR A 32 7.49 11.58 -23.57
N GLY A 33 8.56 11.20 -24.28
CA GLY A 33 9.07 11.96 -25.43
C GLY A 33 9.64 13.34 -25.06
N GLU A 34 9.94 13.58 -23.78
CA GLU A 34 10.55 14.83 -23.32
C GLU A 34 12.04 14.85 -23.64
N GLN A 35 12.51 15.98 -24.19
CA GLN A 35 13.94 16.16 -24.50
C GLN A 35 14.74 16.16 -23.20
N LEU A 36 15.65 15.19 -23.08
CA LEU A 36 16.63 15.14 -22.01
C LEU A 36 17.46 16.43 -21.99
N LEU A 37 17.46 17.11 -20.85
CA LEU A 37 18.33 18.27 -20.63
C LEU A 37 19.79 17.80 -20.64
N LYS A 38 20.66 18.57 -21.30
CA LYS A 38 22.08 18.24 -21.50
C LYS A 38 22.78 18.01 -20.14
N GLY A 39 23.13 16.75 -19.84
CA GLY A 39 23.76 16.34 -18.57
C GLY A 39 22.90 15.43 -17.69
N GLN A 40 21.64 15.17 -18.06
CA GLN A 40 20.78 14.19 -17.39
C GLN A 40 21.03 12.78 -17.92
N ALA A 41 21.22 11.80 -17.04
CA ALA A 41 21.35 10.40 -17.44
C ALA A 41 20.01 9.89 -18.01
N ASP A 42 20.04 9.08 -19.08
CA ASP A 42 18.86 8.46 -19.72
C ASP A 42 17.92 7.78 -18.71
N SER A 43 18.47 7.29 -17.61
CA SER A 43 17.78 6.52 -16.58
C SER A 43 17.20 7.37 -15.44
N ALA A 44 17.46 8.68 -15.41
CA ALA A 44 16.97 9.55 -14.34
C ALA A 44 15.49 9.89 -14.58
N PRO A 45 14.56 9.52 -13.68
CA PRO A 45 13.14 9.83 -13.85
C PRO A 45 12.94 11.34 -13.96
N SER A 46 12.33 11.84 -15.04
CA SER A 46 12.15 13.28 -15.25
C SER A 46 11.17 13.89 -14.23
N ASN A 47 10.31 13.07 -13.62
CA ASN A 47 9.22 13.52 -12.76
C ASN A 47 8.93 12.53 -11.63
N PHE A 48 9.92 12.26 -10.77
CA PHE A 48 9.66 11.50 -9.53
C PHE A 48 8.86 12.36 -8.55
N ARG A 49 7.57 12.02 -8.37
CA ARG A 49 6.65 12.74 -7.46
C ARG A 49 6.36 11.92 -6.20
N PRO A 50 7.26 11.88 -5.21
CA PRO A 50 7.12 11.03 -4.02
C PRO A 50 5.84 11.35 -3.22
N GLY A 51 5.41 12.62 -3.18
CA GLY A 51 4.16 13.00 -2.50
C GLY A 51 2.90 12.34 -3.07
N VAL A 52 2.86 12.08 -4.38
CA VAL A 52 1.73 11.39 -5.02
C VAL A 52 1.70 9.92 -4.62
N VAL A 53 2.87 9.28 -4.52
CA VAL A 53 3.00 7.89 -4.07
C VAL A 53 2.53 7.75 -2.63
N VAL A 54 2.97 8.65 -1.74
CA VAL A 54 2.56 8.65 -0.32
C VAL A 54 1.05 8.83 -0.18
N LEU A 55 0.44 9.75 -0.94
CA LEU A 55 -1.01 9.97 -0.91
C LEU A 55 -1.77 8.71 -1.36
N ARG A 56 -1.37 8.11 -2.49
CA ARG A 56 -1.99 6.88 -3.01
C ARG A 56 -1.85 5.72 -2.04
N ALA A 57 -0.66 5.54 -1.46
CA ALA A 57 -0.39 4.52 -0.45
C ALA A 57 -1.27 4.70 0.79
N THR A 58 -1.47 5.94 1.23
CA THR A 58 -2.30 6.27 2.42
C THR A 58 -3.78 6.01 2.16
N ILE A 59 -4.27 6.34 0.97
CA ILE A 59 -5.65 6.02 0.56
C ILE A 59 -5.84 4.51 0.52
N LEU A 60 -4.95 3.79 -0.15
CA LEU A 60 -5.03 2.32 -0.26
C LEU A 60 -4.97 1.65 1.12
N SER A 61 -4.02 2.05 1.96
CA SER A 61 -3.86 1.48 3.29
C SER A 61 -5.06 1.78 4.19
N GLY A 62 -5.61 2.99 4.14
CA GLY A 62 -6.81 3.35 4.88
C GLY A 62 -8.02 2.51 4.48
N LEU A 63 -8.16 2.22 3.18
CA LEU A 63 -9.24 1.39 2.66
C LEU A 63 -9.10 -0.08 3.11
N LEU A 64 -7.91 -0.66 2.96
CA LEU A 64 -7.63 -2.04 3.38
C LEU A 64 -7.75 -2.21 4.89
N PHE A 65 -7.17 -1.29 5.66
CA PHE A 65 -7.28 -1.31 7.13
C PHE A 65 -8.73 -1.12 7.58
N GLY A 66 -9.48 -0.21 6.95
CA GLY A 66 -10.90 0.00 7.23
C GLY A 66 -11.73 -1.26 7.00
N LEU A 67 -11.48 -1.96 5.89
CA LEU A 67 -12.15 -3.24 5.60
C LEU A 67 -11.78 -4.32 6.63
N TYR A 68 -10.50 -4.44 6.97
CA TYR A 68 -10.02 -5.34 8.01
C TYR A 68 -10.69 -5.05 9.37
N TYR A 69 -10.74 -3.77 9.77
CA TYR A 69 -11.34 -3.37 11.04
C TYR A 69 -12.86 -3.58 11.06
N ALA A 70 -13.55 -3.29 9.95
CA ALA A 70 -14.97 -3.58 9.81
C ALA A 70 -15.25 -5.09 9.94
N ASN A 71 -14.44 -5.92 9.29
CA ASN A 71 -14.51 -7.37 9.43
C ASN A 71 -14.24 -7.82 10.89
N TYR A 72 -13.25 -7.24 11.55
CA TYR A 72 -12.93 -7.54 12.96
C TYR A 72 -14.09 -7.22 13.91
N VAL A 73 -14.84 -6.14 13.67
CA VAL A 73 -15.98 -5.75 14.51
C VAL A 73 -17.24 -6.56 14.19
N GLN A 74 -17.50 -6.83 12.91
CA GLN A 74 -18.74 -7.49 12.47
C GLN A 74 -18.65 -9.01 12.41
N GLY A 75 -17.44 -9.57 12.36
CA GLY A 75 -17.22 -11.02 12.29
C GLY A 75 -17.68 -11.66 10.98
N TRP A 76 -17.65 -10.94 9.85
CA TRP A 76 -18.12 -11.51 8.56
C TRP A 76 -17.29 -12.70 8.07
N ILE A 77 -16.01 -12.73 8.41
CA ILE A 77 -15.06 -13.79 8.02
C ILE A 77 -14.37 -14.21 9.31
N THR A 78 -14.61 -15.42 9.77
CA THR A 78 -13.99 -15.97 10.98
C THR A 78 -13.12 -17.18 10.65
N LEU A 79 -12.24 -17.54 11.58
CA LEU A 79 -11.34 -18.69 11.40
C LEU A 79 -12.12 -20.01 11.32
N ASP A 80 -13.30 -20.07 11.92
CA ASP A 80 -14.18 -21.24 11.88
C ASP A 80 -14.69 -21.58 10.48
N MET A 81 -14.60 -20.63 9.53
CA MET A 81 -14.98 -20.85 8.13
C MET A 81 -13.89 -21.58 7.33
N LEU A 82 -12.66 -21.71 7.89
CA LEU A 82 -11.57 -22.39 7.22
C LEU A 82 -11.72 -23.91 7.36
N PRO A 83 -11.76 -24.67 6.24
CA PRO A 83 -11.83 -26.12 6.29
C PRO A 83 -10.55 -26.68 6.94
N GLY A 84 -10.72 -27.43 8.04
CA GLY A 84 -9.62 -27.99 8.83
C GLY A 84 -9.21 -27.18 10.06
N TYR A 85 -9.84 -26.03 10.33
CA TYR A 85 -9.65 -25.31 11.59
C TYR A 85 -10.43 -26.01 12.72
N THR A 86 -9.71 -26.69 13.61
CA THR A 86 -10.26 -27.21 14.87
C THR A 86 -9.88 -26.28 16.01
N HIS A 87 -10.89 -25.65 16.61
CA HIS A 87 -10.74 -24.89 17.85
C HIS A 87 -10.40 -25.87 18.99
N GLN A 88 -9.10 -26.06 19.29
CA GLN A 88 -8.67 -26.84 20.45
C GLN A 88 -8.87 -25.95 21.69
N ASN A 89 -9.93 -26.24 22.45
CA ASN A 89 -10.19 -25.64 23.77
C ASN A 89 -9.37 -26.32 24.85
#